data_AF-A0A8H7U010-F1
#
_entry.id   AF-A0A8H7U010-F1
#
_cell.length_a   1.000
_cell.length_b   1.000
_cell.length_c   1.000
_cell.angle_alpha   90.00
_cell.angle_beta   90.00
_cell.angle_gamma   90.00
#
_symmetry.space_group_name_H-M   'P 1'
#
loop_
_entity.id
_entity.type
_entity.pdbx_description
1 polymer ?
#
loop_
_entity_poly.entity_id
_entity_poly.type
_entity_poly.pdbx_seq_one_letter_code
_entity_poly.pdbx_strand_id
1 'polypeptide(L)' 'MADKLHEGQDVSWRWGGGNATGQVAEIVEEGKASVTSNKGNTVTRNARGKEDPAVKISRKGNDVVKLAHELNEVKDDE' A
#
# COMPACT_ATOMS: atom_id res chain seq x y z
N MET A 1 9.83 -8.50 11.70
CA MET A 1 8.49 -8.58 11.08
C MET A 1 8.03 -7.15 10.84
N ALA A 2 8.57 -6.57 9.77
CA ALA A 2 8.36 -5.25 9.17
C ALA A 2 9.24 -5.19 7.89
N ASP A 3 10.31 -5.99 7.86
CA ASP A 3 11.26 -6.23 6.75
C ASP A 3 10.70 -6.76 5.42
N LYS A 4 9.39 -6.94 5.25
CA LYS A 4 8.84 -7.51 4.00
C LYS A 4 8.52 -6.48 2.94
N LEU A 5 8.26 -5.25 3.34
CA LEU A 5 7.87 -4.18 2.43
C LEU A 5 8.89 -3.05 2.52
N HIS A 6 9.39 -2.61 1.38
CA HIS A 6 10.24 -1.43 1.27
C HIS A 6 9.69 -0.46 0.22
N GLU A 7 10.05 0.81 0.34
CA GLU A 7 9.72 1.84 -0.65
C GLU A 7 10.30 1.45 -2.02
N GLY A 8 9.50 1.58 -3.07
CA GLY A 8 9.85 1.13 -4.42
C GLY A 8 9.49 -0.32 -4.73
N GLN A 9 9.06 -1.13 -3.75
CA GLN A 9 8.68 -2.51 -3.98
C GLN A 9 7.35 -2.65 -4.71
N ASP A 10 7.27 -3.58 -5.66
CA ASP A 10 6.03 -3.97 -6.30
C ASP A 10 5.20 -4.90 -5.42
N VAL A 11 3.94 -4.52 -5.22
CA VAL A 11 2.98 -5.21 -4.37
C VAL A 11 1.65 -5.42 -5.09
N SER A 12 0.94 -6.46 -4.68
CA SER A 12 -0.38 -6.79 -5.21
C SER A 12 -1.39 -7.02 -4.09
N TRP A 13 -2.64 -6.64 -4.32
CA TRP A 13 -3.71 -6.79 -3.34
C TRP A 13 -5.04 -7.10 -4.02
N ARG A 14 -6.00 -7.60 -3.25
CA ARG A 14 -7.36 -7.85 -3.75
C ARG A 14 -8.13 -6.53 -3.87
N TRP A 15 -8.69 -6.28 -5.05
CA TRP A 15 -9.54 -5.10 -5.30
C TRP A 15 -10.73 -5.50 -6.18
N GLY A 16 -11.94 -5.39 -5.64
CA GLY A 16 -13.15 -5.85 -6.32
C GLY A 16 -13.09 -7.35 -6.62
N GLY A 17 -13.39 -7.74 -7.87
CA GLY A 17 -13.34 -9.13 -8.32
C GLY A 17 -11.95 -9.65 -8.73
N GLY A 18 -10.89 -8.82 -8.65
CA GLY A 18 -9.55 -9.17 -9.14
C GLY A 18 -8.41 -8.75 -8.21
N ASN A 19 -7.20 -8.75 -8.76
CA ASN A 19 -5.98 -8.30 -8.12
C ASN A 19 -5.58 -6.95 -8.73
N ALA A 20 -5.21 -5.99 -7.89
CA ALA A 20 -4.55 -4.77 -8.32
C ALA A 20 -3.07 -4.86 -7.96
N THR A 21 -2.23 -4.20 -8.74
CA THR A 21 -0.80 -4.07 -8.52
C THR A 21 -0.42 -2.59 -8.40
N GLY A 22 0.72 -2.33 -7.78
CA GLY A 22 1.27 -0.99 -7.62
C GLY A 22 2.57 -1.03 -6.84
N GLN A 23 3.20 0.14 -6.74
CA GLN A 23 4.50 0.30 -6.09
C GLN A 23 4.34 0.97 -4.73
N VAL A 24 5.05 0.48 -3.73
CA VAL A 24 5.09 1.10 -2.40
C VAL A 24 5.74 2.47 -2.52
N ALA A 25 5.00 3.52 -2.15
CA ALA A 25 5.46 4.90 -2.16
C ALA A 25 5.95 5.35 -0.78
N GLU A 26 5.32 4.89 0.30
CA GLU A 26 5.70 5.26 1.67
C GLU A 26 5.11 4.22 2.65
N ILE A 27 5.81 3.96 3.75
CA ILE A 27 5.36 3.07 4.82
C ILE A 27 5.22 3.89 6.10
N VAL A 28 4.00 3.93 6.64
CA VAL A 28 3.64 4.65 7.86
C VAL A 28 3.42 3.62 8.97
N GLU A 29 4.39 3.49 9.86
CA GLU A 29 4.30 2.55 11.00
C GLU A 29 3.39 3.05 12.13
N GLU A 30 3.36 4.36 12.36
CA GLU A 30 2.57 4.98 13.43
C GLU A 30 1.74 6.15 12.89
N GLY A 31 0.48 6.23 13.33
CA GLY A 31 -0.46 7.29 12.91
C GLY A 31 -1.36 6.87 11.74
N LYS A 32 -1.48 7.72 10.72
CA LYS A 32 -2.38 7.49 9.57
C LYS A 32 -1.74 7.88 8.25
N ALA A 33 -1.81 6.99 7.27
CA ALA A 33 -1.48 7.28 5.89
C ALA A 33 -2.67 7.94 5.21
N SER A 34 -2.42 8.96 4.39
CA SER A 34 -3.43 9.66 3.61
C SER A 34 -2.93 9.85 2.18
N VAL A 35 -3.80 9.59 1.21
CA VAL A 35 -3.54 9.86 -0.21
C VAL A 35 -4.73 10.61 -0.81
N THR A 36 -4.43 11.56 -1.68
CA THR A 36 -5.44 12.31 -2.42
C THR A 36 -5.58 11.70 -3.79
N SER A 37 -6.78 11.19 -4.10
CA SER A 37 -7.11 10.67 -5.41
C SER A 37 -7.09 11.79 -6.45
N ASN A 38 -6.76 11.48 -7.70
CA ASN A 38 -6.85 12.43 -8.82
C ASN A 38 -8.26 13.03 -9.02
N LYS A 39 -9.30 12.40 -8.45
CA LYS A 39 -10.68 12.92 -8.45
C LYS A 39 -11.02 13.83 -7.26
N GLY A 40 -10.04 14.19 -6.42
CA GLY A 40 -10.23 15.05 -5.25
C GLY A 40 -10.70 14.32 -3.98
N ASN A 41 -10.79 12.98 -4.00
CA ASN A 41 -11.17 12.19 -2.82
C ASN A 41 -9.96 11.86 -1.96
N THR A 42 -9.99 12.21 -0.69
CA THR A 42 -8.96 11.82 0.28
C THR A 42 -9.27 10.45 0.85
N VAL A 43 -8.36 9.49 0.65
CA VAL A 43 -8.42 8.16 1.25
C VAL A 43 -7.42 8.09 2.39
N THR A 44 -7.88 7.71 3.58
CA THR A 44 -7.04 7.59 4.77
C THR A 44 -7.08 6.20 5.35
N ARG A 45 -5.96 5.74 5.93
CA ARG A 45 -5.82 4.45 6.59
C ARG A 45 -4.98 4.62 7.84
N ASN A 46 -5.48 4.13 8.97
CA ASN A 46 -4.73 4.17 10.23
C ASN A 46 -3.75 2.99 10.25
N ALA A 47 -2.49 3.28 10.57
CA ALA A 47 -1.48 2.25 10.82
C ALA A 47 -1.82 1.53 12.13
N ARG A 48 -1.54 0.22 12.18
CA ARG A 48 -1.78 -0.60 13.38
C ARG A 48 -0.50 -0.85 14.19
N GLY A 49 0.54 -0.04 13.96
CA GLY A 49 1.87 -0.20 14.53
C GLY A 49 2.82 -0.90 13.58
N LYS A 50 4.01 -1.23 14.07
CA LYS A 50 5.10 -1.83 13.27
C LYS A 50 4.77 -3.19 12.67
N GLU A 51 3.86 -3.94 13.29
CA GLU A 51 3.44 -5.26 12.80
C GLU A 51 2.55 -5.16 11.57
N ASP A 52 1.78 -4.08 11.44
CA ASP A 52 0.85 -3.86 10.33
C ASP A 52 0.78 -2.36 9.99
N PRO A 53 1.85 -1.83 9.37
CA PRO A 53 1.92 -0.42 9.00
C PRO A 53 0.93 -0.10 7.88
N ALA A 54 0.54 1.18 7.78
CA ALA A 54 -0.21 1.69 6.66
C ALA A 54 0.74 2.03 5.52
N VAL A 55 0.51 1.44 4.35
CA VAL A 55 1.36 1.56 3.17
C VAL A 55 0.64 2.41 2.13
N LYS A 56 1.28 3.50 1.72
CA LYS A 56 0.89 4.27 0.55
C LYS A 56 1.42 3.55 -0.68
N ILE A 57 0.54 3.31 -1.64
CA ILE A 57 0.87 2.62 -2.88
C ILE A 57 0.54 3.53 -4.04
N SER A 58 1.55 3.84 -4.85
CA SER A 58 1.36 4.58 -6.07
C SER A 58 1.14 3.63 -7.25
N ARG A 59 0.20 4.02 -8.12
CA ARG A 59 -0.09 3.29 -9.35
C ARG A 59 -0.58 4.25 -10.41
N LYS A 60 -0.48 3.83 -11.67
CA LYS A 60 -0.98 4.60 -12.81
C LYS A 60 -2.47 4.88 -12.66
N GLY A 61 -2.81 6.15 -12.46
CA GLY A 61 -4.17 6.67 -12.40
C GLY A 61 -4.66 7.05 -11.01
N ASN A 62 -4.34 6.31 -9.95
CA ASN A 62 -4.76 6.70 -8.60
C ASN A 62 -3.99 6.03 -7.47
N ASP A 63 -3.40 6.84 -6.59
CA ASP A 63 -2.77 6.37 -5.37
C ASP A 63 -3.79 5.78 -4.38
N VAL A 64 -3.36 4.80 -3.60
CA VAL A 64 -4.19 4.12 -2.61
C VAL A 64 -3.41 3.92 -1.31
N VAL A 65 -4.15 3.71 -0.22
CA VAL A 65 -3.59 3.35 1.08
C VAL A 65 -4.15 2.01 1.52
N LYS A 66 -3.26 1.10 1.93
CA LYS A 66 -3.58 -0.25 2.37
C LYS A 66 -2.75 -0.62 3.59
N LEU A 67 -3.19 -1.62 4.35
CA LEU A 67 -2.38 -2.17 5.43
C LEU A 67 -1.42 -3.23 4.89
N ALA A 68 -0.25 -3.37 5.50
CA ALA A 68 0.76 -4.33 5.05
C ALA A 68 0.23 -5.76 4.94
N HIS A 69 -0.64 -6.20 5.85
CA HIS A 69 -1.24 -7.54 5.78
C HIS A 69 -2.20 -7.76 4.60
N GLU A 70 -2.69 -6.69 3.96
CA GLU A 70 -3.52 -6.79 2.75
C GLU A 70 -2.70 -6.98 1.48
N LEU A 71 -1.39 -6.77 1.57
CA LEU A 71 -0.46 -6.75 0.44
C LEU A 71 0.24 -8.09 0.31
N ASN A 72 0.38 -8.51 -0.94
CA ASN A 72 1.14 -9.67 -1.35
C ASN A 72 2.36 -9.16 -2.10
N GLU A 73 3.54 -9.63 -1.71
CA GLU A 73 4.79 -9.38 -2.41
C GLU A 73 4.64 -9.93 -3.83
N VAL A 74 4.85 -9.08 -4.84
CA VAL A 74 4.99 -9.58 -6.22
C VAL A 74 6.42 -10.09 -6.30
N LYS A 75 6.60 -11.41 -6.17
CA LYS A 75 7.90 -12.01 -6.50
C LYS A 75 8.09 -11.82 -8.00
N ASP A 76 9.06 -11.00 -8.38
CA ASP A 76 9.72 -11.16 -9.67
C ASP A 76 10.34 -12.57 -9.63
N ASP A 77 9.72 -13.49 -10.36
CA ASP A 77 10.20 -14.86 -10.54
C ASP A 77 11.44 -14.74 -11.44
N GLU A 78 12.64 -14.74 -10.84
CA GLU A 78 13.92 -14.84 -11.53
C GLU A 78 14.37 -16.31 -11.67
#